data_AF-A0A455XEN2-F1
#
_entry.id   AF-A0A455XEN2-F1
#
_cell.length_a   1.000
_cell.length_b   1.000
_cell.length_c   1.000
_cell.angle_alpha   90.00
_cell.angle_beta   90.00
_cell.angle_gamma   90.00
#
_symmetry.space_group_name_H-M   'P 1'
#
loop_
_entity.id
_entity.type
_entity.pdbx_description
1 polymer ?
#
loop_
_entity_poly.entity_id
_entity_poly.type
_entity_poly.pdbx_seq_one_letter_code
_entity_poly.pdbx_strand_id
1 'polypeptide(L)'
;MAEKIDWNFVVQALNGPSVSGAGTLEIEAYDKIAVTIAAGATQQVNLAPSGTVSLIIINPAVPDVDLSYDVGGNAVALDGPHVLIGTGAVSLLGGAANLSFTNDTAADATIEILLGRDATP
;
A
#
# COMPACT_ATOMS: atom_id res chain seq x y z
N MET A 1 -10.25 19.09 9.50
CA MET A 1 -10.13 18.58 10.87
C MET A 1 -9.08 17.49 10.79
N ALA A 2 -8.07 17.49 11.66
CA ALA A 2 -7.06 16.44 11.64
C ALA A 2 -7.72 15.10 12.03
N GLU A 3 -7.59 14.12 11.16
CA GLU A 3 -7.94 12.72 11.37
C GLU A 3 -6.75 11.98 12.01
N LYS A 4 -7.02 10.83 12.62
CA LYS A 4 -5.98 10.02 13.27
C LYS A 4 -6.05 8.57 12.78
N ILE A 5 -4.89 8.00 12.45
CA ILE A 5 -4.74 6.57 12.23
C ILE A 5 -3.86 6.00 13.33
N ASP A 6 -4.45 5.16 14.17
CA ASP A 6 -3.70 4.31 15.07
C ASP A 6 -3.23 3.07 14.31
N TRP A 7 -1.93 2.79 14.37
CA TRP A 7 -1.33 1.61 13.74
C TRP A 7 -0.60 0.77 14.79
N ASN A 8 -0.60 -0.53 14.56
CA ASN A 8 0.25 -1.48 15.26
C ASN A 8 0.67 -2.58 14.28
N PHE A 9 1.89 -3.09 14.45
CA PHE A 9 2.35 -4.29 13.77
C PHE A 9 3.12 -5.18 14.73
N VAL A 10 3.05 -6.47 14.49
CA VAL A 10 3.80 -7.49 15.22
C VAL A 10 4.24 -8.55 14.21
N VAL A 11 5.53 -8.83 14.15
CA VAL A 11 6.14 -9.90 13.36
C VAL A 11 6.90 -10.81 14.31
N GLN A 12 6.57 -12.10 14.29
CA GLN A 12 7.12 -13.09 15.20
C GLN A 12 7.68 -14.27 14.42
N ALA A 13 8.93 -14.62 14.71
CA ALA A 13 9.48 -15.91 14.31
C ALA A 13 8.98 -16.98 15.27
N LEU A 14 8.56 -18.14 14.74
CA LEU A 14 8.18 -19.28 15.56
C LEU A 14 9.38 -19.69 16.45
N ASN A 15 9.19 -19.66 17.78
CA ASN A 15 10.24 -19.89 18.78
C ASN A 15 11.43 -18.93 18.69
N GLY A 16 11.22 -17.71 18.18
CA GLY A 16 12.28 -16.76 17.91
C GLY A 16 11.96 -15.33 18.36
N PRO A 17 12.69 -14.34 17.83
CA PRO A 17 12.48 -12.93 18.17
C PRO A 17 11.12 -12.42 17.67
N SER A 18 10.64 -11.39 18.36
CA SER A 18 9.47 -10.61 17.97
C SER A 18 9.91 -9.18 17.68
N VAL A 19 9.40 -8.60 16.60
CA VAL A 19 9.52 -7.17 16.29
C VAL A 19 8.13 -6.60 16.26
N SER A 20 7.90 -5.52 17.01
CA SER A 20 6.60 -4.85 17.04
C SER A 20 6.77 -3.34 17.09
N GLY A 21 5.79 -2.63 16.56
CA GLY A 21 5.70 -1.18 16.66
C GLY A 21 4.23 -0.77 16.77
N ALA A 22 3.99 0.37 17.40
CA ALA A 22 2.69 1.01 17.40
C ALA A 22 2.87 2.53 17.45
N GLY A 23 1.88 3.25 16.97
CA GLY A 23 1.86 4.70 17.01
C GLY A 23 0.57 5.28 16.46
N THR A 24 0.48 6.60 16.52
CA THR A 24 -0.62 7.36 15.93
C THR A 24 -0.05 8.27 14.86
N LEU A 25 -0.66 8.26 13.68
CA LEU A 25 -0.39 9.22 12.61
C LEU A 25 -1.49 10.27 12.62
N GLU A 26 -1.10 11.53 12.74
CA GLU A 26 -1.99 12.65 12.46
C GLU A 26 -1.98 12.90 10.95
N ILE A 27 -3.17 12.87 10.36
CA ILE A 27 -3.41 13.02 8.93
C ILE A 27 -4.58 13.98 8.73
N GLU A 28 -4.79 14.47 7.51
CA GLU A 28 -5.97 15.30 7.22
C GLU A 28 -7.08 14.53 6.52
N ALA A 29 -6.70 13.49 5.78
CA ALA A 29 -7.64 12.60 5.11
C ALA A 29 -7.04 11.20 4.96
N TYR A 30 -7.92 10.20 4.99
CA TYR A 30 -7.59 8.85 4.58
C TYR A 30 -8.56 8.41 3.48
N ASP A 31 -8.07 7.57 2.57
CA ASP A 31 -8.90 6.93 1.55
C ASP A 31 -8.70 5.43 1.60
N LYS A 32 -9.80 4.70 1.41
CA LYS A 32 -9.77 3.26 1.14
C LYS A 32 -10.17 3.05 -0.32
N ILE A 33 -9.28 2.45 -1.08
CA ILE A 33 -9.48 2.09 -2.48
C ILE A 33 -9.56 0.58 -2.55
N ALA A 34 -10.56 0.05 -3.25
CA ALA A 34 -10.63 -1.36 -3.62
C ALA A 34 -10.63 -1.44 -5.14
N VAL A 35 -9.70 -2.20 -5.70
CA VAL A 35 -9.56 -2.40 -7.14
C VAL A 35 -9.57 -3.88 -7.45
N THR A 36 -10.30 -4.27 -8.49
CA THR A 36 -10.25 -5.61 -9.05
C THR A 36 -9.59 -5.54 -10.42
N ILE A 37 -8.49 -6.28 -10.58
CA ILE A 37 -7.69 -6.34 -11.80
C ILE A 37 -7.99 -7.68 -12.45
N ALA A 38 -8.51 -7.64 -13.67
CA ALA A 38 -8.80 -8.84 -14.42
C ALA A 38 -7.54 -9.68 -14.66
N ALA A 39 -7.69 -11.00 -14.79
CA ALA A 39 -6.59 -11.90 -15.15
C ALA A 39 -5.89 -11.44 -16.45
N GLY A 40 -4.55 -11.38 -16.43
CA GLY A 40 -3.70 -10.94 -17.53
C GLY A 40 -3.77 -9.43 -17.84
N ALA A 41 -4.35 -8.62 -16.95
CA ALA A 41 -4.52 -7.19 -17.17
C ALA A 41 -3.55 -6.35 -16.33
N THR A 42 -3.25 -5.17 -16.85
CA THR A 42 -2.61 -4.08 -16.11
C THR A 42 -3.61 -2.96 -15.90
N GLN A 43 -3.68 -2.45 -14.68
CA GLN A 43 -4.55 -1.35 -14.30
C GLN A 43 -3.78 -0.30 -13.49
N GLN A 44 -3.84 0.93 -13.98
CA GLN A 44 -3.34 2.08 -13.23
C GLN A 44 -4.37 2.51 -12.18
N VAL A 45 -3.91 2.66 -10.94
CA VAL A 45 -4.70 3.12 -9.81
C VAL A 45 -4.15 4.46 -9.36
N ASN A 46 -5.03 5.47 -9.32
CA ASN A 46 -4.72 6.78 -8.78
C ASN A 46 -4.91 6.74 -7.27
N LEU A 47 -3.85 6.96 -6.50
CA LEU A 47 -3.87 6.80 -5.05
C LEU A 47 -4.25 8.09 -4.34
N ALA A 48 -3.70 9.23 -4.77
CA ALA A 48 -4.10 10.56 -4.33
C ALA A 48 -3.18 11.58 -5.02
N PRO A 49 -3.67 12.42 -5.94
CA PRO A 49 -2.81 13.34 -6.68
C PRO A 49 -2.42 14.59 -5.89
N SER A 50 -2.95 14.80 -4.67
CA SER A 50 -2.73 16.00 -3.87
C SER A 50 -2.40 15.66 -2.41
N GLY A 51 -1.38 16.32 -1.86
CA GLY A 51 -0.96 16.18 -0.47
C GLY A 51 0.23 15.24 -0.25
N THR A 52 0.84 15.32 0.93
CA THR A 52 1.94 14.45 1.32
C THR A 52 1.39 13.16 1.90
N VAL A 53 1.66 12.02 1.25
CA VAL A 53 1.22 10.71 1.75
C VAL A 53 2.19 10.21 2.82
N SER A 54 1.67 9.92 4.01
CA SER A 54 2.43 9.49 5.18
C SER A 54 2.13 8.04 5.60
N LEU A 55 1.14 7.41 4.97
CA LEU A 55 0.81 6.00 5.15
C LEU A 55 0.30 5.42 3.83
N ILE A 56 0.80 4.25 3.45
CA ILE A 56 0.18 3.40 2.42
C ILE A 56 0.22 1.95 2.91
N ILE A 57 -0.93 1.30 2.85
CA ILE A 57 -1.07 -0.14 3.03
C ILE A 57 -1.65 -0.71 1.75
N ILE A 58 -0.92 -1.61 1.09
CA ILE A 58 -1.38 -2.34 -0.09
C ILE A 58 -1.60 -3.78 0.36
N ASN A 59 -2.85 -4.23 0.35
CA ASN A 59 -3.25 -5.53 0.84
C ASN A 59 -3.95 -6.32 -0.27
N PRO A 60 -3.29 -7.29 -0.92
CA PRO A 60 -3.95 -8.18 -1.86
C PRO A 60 -4.89 -9.13 -1.11
N ALA A 61 -6.08 -9.36 -1.64
CA ALA A 61 -7.04 -10.32 -1.06
C ALA A 61 -6.49 -11.76 -1.10
N VAL A 62 -5.76 -12.09 -2.16
CA VAL A 62 -4.97 -13.31 -2.31
C VAL A 62 -3.57 -12.89 -2.74
N PRO A 63 -2.56 -12.98 -1.84
CA PRO A 63 -1.19 -12.69 -2.20
C PRO A 63 -0.65 -13.67 -3.25
N ASP A 64 0.07 -13.17 -4.24
CA ASP A 64 0.63 -13.96 -5.34
C ASP A 64 1.90 -13.29 -5.90
N VAL A 65 2.87 -14.09 -6.35
CA VAL A 65 4.12 -13.61 -6.95
C VAL A 65 3.89 -13.03 -8.36
N ASP A 66 2.84 -13.49 -9.04
CA ASP A 66 2.44 -13.02 -10.37
C ASP A 66 1.48 -11.80 -10.30
N LEU A 67 1.18 -11.32 -9.09
CA LEU A 67 0.52 -10.04 -8.85
C LEU A 67 1.58 -9.00 -8.46
N SER A 68 1.63 -7.86 -9.13
CA SER A 68 2.70 -6.87 -8.86
C SER A 68 2.24 -5.43 -9.10
N TYR A 69 3.06 -4.47 -8.66
CA TYR A 69 2.95 -3.07 -9.06
C TYR A 69 4.30 -2.50 -9.50
N ASP A 70 4.27 -1.55 -10.43
CA ASP A 70 5.47 -0.88 -10.92
C ASP A 70 5.92 0.26 -10.01
N VAL A 71 7.22 0.28 -9.70
CA VAL A 71 7.91 1.39 -9.04
C VAL A 71 9.13 1.76 -9.88
N GLY A 72 9.00 2.83 -10.67
CA GLY A 72 10.10 3.35 -11.48
C GLY A 72 10.63 2.35 -12.51
N GLY A 73 9.75 1.54 -13.11
CA GLY A 73 10.12 0.49 -14.06
C GLY A 73 10.49 -0.85 -13.43
N ASN A 74 10.38 -0.98 -12.10
CA ASN A 74 10.62 -2.24 -11.40
C ASN A 74 9.30 -2.84 -10.92
N ALA A 75 9.02 -4.08 -11.31
CA ALA A 75 7.89 -4.83 -10.80
C ALA A 75 8.16 -5.27 -9.35
N VAL A 76 7.29 -4.86 -8.44
CA VAL A 76 7.28 -5.24 -7.03
C VAL A 76 6.13 -6.22 -6.82
N ALA A 77 6.45 -7.48 -6.53
CA ALA A 77 5.46 -8.53 -6.31
C ALA A 77 4.62 -8.27 -5.04
N LEU A 78 3.36 -8.67 -5.07
CA LEU A 78 2.40 -8.63 -3.97
C LEU A 78 2.15 -10.04 -3.44
N ASP A 79 3.24 -10.71 -3.07
CA ASP A 79 3.24 -12.02 -2.40
C ASP A 79 2.92 -11.91 -0.89
N GLY A 80 2.67 -10.68 -0.41
CA GLY A 80 2.12 -10.36 0.90
C GLY A 80 1.60 -8.92 0.98
N PRO A 81 1.04 -8.51 2.14
CA PRO A 81 0.67 -7.13 2.37
C PRO A 81 1.91 -6.24 2.52
N HIS A 82 1.90 -5.10 1.87
CA HIS A 82 2.94 -4.08 2.00
C HIS A 82 2.44 -2.93 2.87
N VAL A 83 3.20 -2.64 3.94
CA VAL A 83 2.85 -1.64 4.94
C VAL A 83 3.97 -0.59 4.99
N LEU A 84 3.68 0.61 4.50
CA LEU A 84 4.61 1.73 4.41
C LEU A 84 4.13 2.83 5.36
N ILE A 85 4.83 3.00 6.48
CA ILE A 85 4.48 3.95 7.54
C ILE A 85 5.55 5.05 7.57
N GLY A 86 5.12 6.31 7.46
CA GLY A 86 5.96 7.49 7.39
C GLY A 86 6.32 7.91 5.96
N THR A 87 6.52 9.21 5.78
CA THR A 87 6.82 9.81 4.46
C THR A 87 8.08 9.26 3.81
N GLY A 88 9.11 8.92 4.60
CA GLY A 88 10.33 8.27 4.12
C GLY A 88 10.08 6.89 3.52
N ALA A 89 9.28 6.04 4.18
CA ALA A 89 8.91 4.73 3.65
C ALA A 89 8.07 4.86 2.39
N VAL A 90 7.08 5.78 2.38
CA VAL A 90 6.25 6.05 1.20
C VAL A 90 7.09 6.58 0.02
N SER A 91 8.16 7.34 0.29
CA SER A 91 9.04 7.85 -0.77
C SER A 91 9.76 6.76 -1.58
N LEU A 92 9.87 5.54 -1.04
CA LEU A 92 10.40 4.38 -1.76
C LEU A 92 9.59 4.02 -3.00
N LEU A 93 8.33 4.44 -3.08
CA LEU A 93 7.48 4.26 -4.27
C LEU A 93 7.81 5.24 -5.40
N GLY A 94 8.80 6.14 -5.23
CA GLY A 94 9.10 7.19 -6.20
C GLY A 94 8.05 8.30 -6.27
N GLY A 95 7.15 8.34 -5.28
CA GLY A 95 5.97 9.20 -5.23
C GLY A 95 4.68 8.38 -5.12
N ALA A 96 3.64 8.94 -4.49
CA ALA A 96 2.40 8.22 -4.19
C ALA A 96 1.22 8.62 -5.11
N ALA A 97 1.48 9.23 -6.26
CA ALA A 97 0.41 9.74 -7.11
C ALA A 97 -0.37 8.60 -7.79
N ASN A 98 0.35 7.64 -8.39
CA ASN A 98 -0.25 6.53 -9.12
C ASN A 98 0.62 5.28 -8.96
N LEU A 99 -0.01 4.12 -8.90
CA LEU A 99 0.66 2.83 -9.06
C LEU A 99 0.00 2.05 -10.20
N SER A 100 0.82 1.42 -11.04
CA SER A 100 0.33 0.53 -12.08
C SER A 100 0.44 -0.89 -11.58
N PHE A 101 -0.70 -1.54 -11.38
CA PHE A 101 -0.76 -2.93 -10.92
C PHE A 101 -0.96 -3.87 -12.11
N THR A 102 -0.24 -4.99 -12.11
CA THR A 102 -0.34 -6.04 -13.13
C THR A 102 -0.72 -7.34 -12.46
N ASN A 103 -1.72 -8.02 -13.02
CA ASN A 103 -2.18 -9.33 -12.57
C ASN A 103 -1.89 -10.36 -13.66
N ASP A 104 -0.77 -11.07 -13.55
CA ASP A 104 -0.40 -12.17 -14.48
C ASP A 104 -0.93 -13.54 -14.00
N THR A 105 -1.78 -13.56 -12.97
CA THR A 105 -2.44 -14.78 -12.50
C THR A 105 -3.56 -15.24 -13.44
N ALA A 106 -4.07 -16.45 -13.20
CA ALA A 106 -5.17 -17.03 -13.97
C ALA A 106 -6.58 -16.54 -13.54
N ALA A 107 -6.69 -15.72 -12.49
CA ALA A 107 -7.96 -15.27 -11.93
C ALA A 107 -7.94 -13.76 -11.64
N ASP A 108 -9.11 -13.15 -11.48
CA ASP A 108 -9.20 -11.75 -11.11
C ASP A 108 -8.64 -11.53 -9.69
N ALA A 109 -7.76 -10.55 -9.56
CA ALA A 109 -7.12 -10.20 -8.29
C ALA A 109 -7.76 -8.94 -7.71
N THR A 110 -8.09 -8.97 -6.42
CA THR A 110 -8.60 -7.79 -5.70
C THR A 110 -7.54 -7.27 -4.75
N ILE A 111 -7.29 -5.96 -4.79
CA ILE A 111 -6.33 -5.26 -3.95
C ILE A 111 -7.07 -4.18 -3.18
N GLU A 112 -6.89 -4.17 -1.86
CA GLU A 112 -7.32 -3.08 -1.00
C GLU A 112 -6.13 -2.17 -0.68
N ILE A 113 -6.34 -0.88 -0.80
CA ILE A 113 -5.32 0.13 -0.51
C ILE A 113 -5.89 1.10 0.51
N LEU A 114 -5.20 1.24 1.64
CA LEU A 114 -5.46 2.29 2.63
C LEU A 114 -4.34 3.31 2.54
N LEU A 115 -4.68 4.58 2.37
CA LEU A 115 -3.71 5.67 2.38
C LEU A 115 -4.09 6.74 3.38
N GLY A 116 -3.08 7.32 4.02
CA GLY A 116 -3.22 8.50 4.88
C GLY A 116 -2.38 9.64 4.29
N ARG A 117 -3.00 10.82 4.14
CA ARG A 117 -2.34 12.01 3.58
C ARG A 117 -2.54 13.23 4.46
N ASP A 118 -1.53 14.09 4.45
CA ASP A 118 -1.64 15.48 4.84
C ASP A 118 -2.05 16.30 3.59
N ALA A 119 -3.19 16.98 3.65
CA ALA A 119 -3.72 17.75 2.53
C ALA A 119 -3.25 19.21 2.55
N THR A 120 -2.38 19.61 3.50
CA THR A 120 -1.75 20.93 3.49
C THR A 120 -0.59 21.00 2.46
N PRO A 121 -0.59 21.99 1.55
CA PRO A 121 0.49 22.21 0.56
C PRO A 121 1.81 22.67 1.16
#